data_AF-A0A3M6TIA9-F1
#
_entry.id   AF-A0A3M6TIA9-F1
#
_cell.length_a   1.000
_cell.length_b   1.000
_cell.length_c   1.000
_cell.angle_alpha   90.00
_cell.angle_beta   90.00
_cell.angle_gamma   90.00
#
_symmetry.space_group_name_H-M   'P 1'
#
loop_
_entity.id
_entity.type
_entity.pdbx_description
1 polymer ?
#
loop_
_entity_poly.entity_id
_entity_poly.type
_entity_poly.pdbx_seq_one_letter_code
_entity_poly.pdbx_strand_id
1 'polypeptide(L)'
;MQSEAPLDVAWVWHVHMMSPVSYQRECNEIVSTRLDHNILIGDQRLQGLVKARALWEKLYPEEPFEVDLTAPVCDAPDFQSRIEYDIEAACARQRVFNYQVSLPYFSDMKFLTEAVERYKFHLNLKQQNPELCFVPCYDFDLIWHAHQLYPFIYTQDTTEIQGEVYNHNDSVNDLKPGSQLIKAETVTREKWKNLGHNLHLMEPCFVESLHLVPRKNPLITVCMQHLSTS
;
A
#
# COMPACT_ATOMS: atom_id res chain seq x y z
N MET A 1 5.46 -22.74 -10.78
CA MET A 1 4.67 -22.78 -9.53
C MET A 1 5.25 -21.73 -8.60
N GLN A 2 4.43 -20.81 -8.11
CA GLN A 2 4.85 -19.56 -7.47
C GLN A 2 5.35 -19.76 -6.03
N SER A 3 6.29 -18.93 -5.57
CA SER A 3 6.84 -18.91 -4.21
C SER A 3 6.27 -17.73 -3.41
N GLU A 4 6.21 -17.85 -2.08
CA GLU A 4 5.72 -16.80 -1.16
C GLU A 4 6.88 -16.28 -0.31
N ALA A 5 7.08 -14.96 -0.24
CA ALA A 5 8.12 -14.35 0.58
C ALA A 5 7.82 -14.45 2.10
N PRO A 6 8.83 -14.40 2.97
CA PRO A 6 8.61 -14.24 4.40
C PRO A 6 7.94 -12.89 4.72
N LEU A 7 7.38 -12.76 5.92
CA LEU A 7 6.41 -11.70 6.23
C LEU A 7 6.98 -10.28 6.06
N ASP A 8 8.19 -10.04 6.53
CA ASP A 8 8.91 -8.78 6.44
C ASP A 8 9.24 -8.40 4.99
N VAL A 9 9.76 -9.36 4.20
CA VAL A 9 10.04 -9.17 2.77
C VAL A 9 8.76 -8.95 1.99
N ALA A 10 7.69 -9.69 2.31
CA ALA A 10 6.38 -9.51 1.69
C ALA A 10 5.80 -8.11 1.98
N TRP A 11 5.99 -7.58 3.19
CA TRP A 11 5.58 -6.23 3.54
C TRP A 11 6.35 -5.16 2.75
N VAL A 12 7.68 -5.27 2.70
CA VAL A 12 8.55 -4.36 1.92
C VAL A 12 8.16 -4.38 0.44
N TRP A 13 7.90 -5.57 -0.12
CA TRP A 13 7.49 -5.70 -1.51
C TRP A 13 6.09 -5.11 -1.76
N HIS A 14 5.14 -5.36 -0.87
CA HIS A 14 3.80 -4.76 -0.90
C HIS A 14 3.89 -3.23 -0.94
N VAL A 15 4.65 -2.63 -0.03
CA VAL A 15 4.83 -1.17 0.06
C VAL A 15 5.49 -0.62 -1.21
N HIS A 16 6.48 -1.30 -1.76
CA HIS A 16 7.13 -0.86 -2.99
C HIS A 16 6.13 -0.82 -4.16
N MET A 17 5.25 -1.82 -4.30
CA MET A 17 4.20 -1.82 -5.33
C MET A 17 3.20 -0.66 -5.19
N MET A 18 3.06 -0.06 -4.00
CA MET A 18 2.22 1.12 -3.81
C MET A 18 2.78 2.39 -4.46
N SER A 19 4.02 2.38 -4.95
CA SER A 19 4.58 3.41 -5.83
C SER A 19 4.75 2.86 -7.25
N PRO A 20 3.68 2.78 -8.06
CA PRO A 20 3.66 1.97 -9.28
C PRO A 20 4.66 2.44 -10.35
N VAL A 21 4.91 3.75 -10.42
CA VAL A 21 5.92 4.32 -11.34
C VAL A 21 7.33 3.98 -10.88
N SER A 22 7.65 4.15 -9.59
CA SER A 22 8.96 3.82 -9.03
C SER A 22 9.21 2.30 -9.12
N TYR A 23 8.22 1.50 -8.75
CA TYR A 23 8.25 0.04 -8.83
C TYR A 23 8.56 -0.46 -10.23
N GLN A 24 7.85 0.05 -11.24
CA GLN A 24 8.10 -0.35 -12.62
C GLN A 24 9.52 0.03 -13.07
N ARG A 25 9.98 1.25 -12.77
CA ARG A 25 11.32 1.72 -13.13
C ARG A 25 12.40 0.85 -12.48
N GLU A 26 12.31 0.66 -11.16
CA GLU A 26 13.34 -0.02 -10.38
C GLU A 26 13.36 -1.53 -10.64
N CYS A 27 12.21 -2.18 -10.87
CA CYS A 27 12.21 -3.57 -11.33
C CYS A 27 12.93 -3.73 -12.68
N ASN A 28 12.70 -2.82 -13.62
CA ASN A 28 13.40 -2.86 -14.91
C ASN A 28 14.92 -2.63 -14.74
N GLU A 29 15.36 -1.79 -13.82
CA GLU A 29 16.79 -1.53 -13.57
C GLU A 29 17.47 -2.65 -12.79
N ILE A 30 16.78 -3.26 -11.82
CA ILE A 30 17.34 -4.25 -10.91
C ILE A 30 17.30 -5.65 -11.51
N VAL A 31 16.15 -6.04 -12.09
CA VAL A 31 15.90 -7.40 -12.58
C VAL A 31 15.49 -7.45 -14.06
N SER A 32 15.65 -6.35 -14.81
CA SER A 32 15.40 -6.27 -16.27
C SER A 32 13.97 -6.54 -16.73
N THR A 33 13.02 -6.65 -15.81
CA THR A 33 11.60 -6.80 -16.11
C THR A 33 10.77 -6.32 -14.93
N ARG A 34 9.56 -5.82 -15.19
CA ARG A 34 8.57 -5.66 -14.13
C ARG A 34 8.24 -7.02 -13.53
N LEU A 35 8.27 -7.11 -12.21
CA LEU A 35 7.83 -8.30 -11.49
C LEU A 35 6.32 -8.20 -11.24
N ASP A 36 5.60 -9.21 -11.69
CA ASP A 36 4.19 -9.34 -11.36
C ASP A 36 4.03 -9.95 -9.97
N HIS A 37 2.88 -9.67 -9.35
CA HIS A 37 2.55 -10.21 -8.05
C HIS A 37 1.22 -10.96 -8.14
N ASN A 38 1.15 -12.10 -7.45
CA ASN A 38 -0.06 -12.92 -7.37
C ASN A 38 -0.28 -13.30 -5.92
N ILE A 39 -1.51 -13.08 -5.44
CA ILE A 39 -1.89 -13.43 -4.08
C ILE A 39 -2.16 -14.93 -4.02
N LEU A 40 -1.36 -15.66 -3.23
CA LEU A 40 -1.60 -17.06 -2.93
C LEU A 40 -2.53 -17.18 -1.71
N ILE A 41 -3.49 -18.10 -1.79
CA ILE A 41 -4.47 -18.33 -0.70
C ILE A 41 -4.45 -19.79 -0.23
N GLY A 42 -4.78 -19.99 1.05
CA GLY A 42 -4.91 -21.32 1.67
C GLY A 42 -3.68 -22.21 1.43
N ASP A 43 -3.91 -23.42 0.92
CA ASP A 43 -2.86 -24.42 0.68
C ASP A 43 -1.80 -23.96 -0.33
N GLN A 44 -2.18 -23.12 -1.31
CA GLN A 44 -1.21 -22.59 -2.28
C GLN A 44 -0.17 -21.72 -1.60
N ARG A 45 -0.59 -20.90 -0.63
CA ARG A 45 0.30 -20.04 0.15
C ARG A 45 1.23 -20.87 1.02
N LEU A 46 0.70 -21.89 1.73
CA LEU A 46 1.53 -22.79 2.54
C LEU A 46 2.60 -23.48 1.69
N GLN A 47 2.23 -23.99 0.51
CA GLN A 47 3.18 -24.62 -0.42
C GLN A 47 4.21 -23.62 -0.95
N GLY A 48 3.79 -22.37 -1.21
CA GLY A 48 4.67 -21.27 -1.61
C GLY A 48 5.74 -20.97 -0.55
N LEU A 49 5.34 -20.89 0.73
CA LEU A 49 6.23 -20.64 1.86
C LEU A 49 7.21 -21.79 2.08
N VAL A 50 6.77 -23.04 2.01
CA VAL A 50 7.66 -24.21 2.16
C VAL A 50 8.77 -24.20 1.10
N LYS A 51 8.44 -23.86 -0.15
CA LYS A 51 9.42 -23.77 -1.23
C LYS A 51 10.37 -22.60 -1.05
N ALA A 52 9.83 -21.43 -0.71
CA ALA A 52 10.63 -20.24 -0.48
C ALA A 52 11.63 -20.47 0.66
N ARG A 53 11.18 -21.07 1.77
CA ARG A 53 12.03 -21.44 2.91
C ARG A 53 13.15 -22.39 2.50
N ALA A 54 12.83 -23.47 1.78
CA ALA A 54 13.84 -24.43 1.34
C ALA A 54 14.90 -23.80 0.40
N LEU A 55 14.51 -22.84 -0.44
CA LEU A 55 15.45 -22.08 -1.27
C LEU A 55 16.27 -21.09 -0.45
N TRP A 56 15.63 -20.38 0.49
CA TRP A 56 16.27 -19.41 1.36
C TRP A 56 17.33 -20.05 2.24
N GLU A 57 17.00 -21.12 2.96
CA GLU A 57 17.94 -21.85 3.83
C GLU A 57 19.13 -22.41 3.05
N LYS A 58 18.94 -22.70 1.75
CA LYS A 58 20.01 -23.15 0.87
C LYS A 58 20.93 -22.00 0.42
N LEU A 59 20.38 -20.83 0.14
CA LEU A 59 21.11 -19.68 -0.41
C LEU A 59 21.70 -18.77 0.67
N TYR A 60 21.00 -18.65 1.80
CA TYR A 60 21.30 -17.77 2.93
C TYR A 60 21.21 -18.55 4.24
N PRO A 61 22.09 -19.54 4.48
CA PRO A 61 21.98 -20.44 5.64
C PRO A 61 22.18 -19.73 7.00
N GLU A 62 22.80 -18.55 7.00
CA GLU A 62 23.04 -17.74 8.20
C GLU A 62 21.89 -16.76 8.49
N GLU A 63 21.00 -16.53 7.51
CA GLU A 63 19.89 -15.58 7.64
C GLU A 63 18.58 -16.33 7.91
N PRO A 64 17.91 -16.08 9.05
CA PRO A 64 16.66 -16.75 9.36
C PRO A 64 15.59 -16.36 8.35
N PHE A 65 14.77 -17.32 7.91
CA PHE A 65 13.66 -17.04 7.01
C PHE A 65 12.55 -16.21 7.69
N GLU A 66 12.36 -16.35 9.00
CA GLU A 66 11.40 -15.54 9.75
C GLU A 66 12.18 -14.60 10.67
N VAL A 67 11.78 -13.33 10.71
CA VAL A 67 12.35 -12.35 11.64
C VAL A 67 11.83 -12.62 13.05
N ASP A 68 12.74 -12.71 14.02
CA ASP A 68 12.37 -12.69 15.44
C ASP A 68 12.07 -11.24 15.87
N LEU A 69 10.78 -10.90 15.85
CA LEU A 69 10.30 -9.57 16.22
C LEU A 69 10.42 -9.28 17.73
N THR A 70 10.93 -10.21 18.54
CA THR A 70 11.22 -9.98 19.96
C THR A 70 12.71 -9.78 20.24
N ALA A 71 13.56 -10.03 19.25
CA ALA A 71 14.98 -9.80 19.36
C ALA A 71 15.28 -8.28 19.48
N PRO A 72 16.35 -7.89 20.19
CA PRO A 72 16.84 -6.54 20.11
C PRO A 72 17.25 -6.22 18.67
N VAL A 73 16.99 -4.98 18.23
CA VAL A 73 17.46 -4.50 16.92
C VAL A 73 18.99 -4.63 16.90
N CYS A 74 19.49 -5.47 16.01
CA CYS A 74 20.91 -5.61 15.75
C CYS A 74 21.36 -4.62 14.69
N ASP A 75 22.63 -4.21 14.76
CA ASP A 75 23.24 -3.45 13.67
C ASP A 75 23.24 -4.33 12.41
N ALA A 76 22.42 -3.97 11.43
CA ALA A 76 22.47 -4.57 10.12
C ALA A 76 23.79 -4.18 9.45
N PRO A 77 24.40 -5.05 8.61
CA PRO A 77 25.54 -4.66 7.80
C PRO A 77 25.22 -3.42 6.97
N ASP A 78 26.22 -2.55 6.77
CA ASP A 78 26.08 -1.41 5.86
C ASP A 78 25.64 -1.91 4.47
N PHE A 79 24.42 -1.54 4.08
CA PHE A 79 23.83 -1.90 2.80
C PHE A 79 23.40 -0.65 2.05
N GLN A 80 23.93 -0.49 0.83
CA GLN A 80 23.45 0.53 -0.09
C GLN A 80 22.40 -0.06 -1.02
N SER A 81 21.15 0.36 -0.83
CA SER A 81 20.05 -0.06 -1.68
C SER A 81 20.22 0.46 -3.12
N ARG A 82 19.79 -0.34 -4.09
CA ARG A 82 19.61 0.07 -5.50
C ARG A 82 18.22 0.67 -5.77
N ILE A 83 17.33 0.59 -4.78
CA ILE A 83 15.99 1.18 -4.81
C ILE A 83 16.13 2.64 -4.35
N GLU A 84 15.66 3.57 -5.17
CA GLU A 84 15.69 5.01 -4.87
C GLU A 84 14.46 5.46 -4.08
N TYR A 85 13.32 4.78 -4.30
CA TYR A 85 12.11 5.04 -3.52
C TYR A 85 12.37 4.74 -2.03
N ASP A 86 12.06 5.72 -1.17
CA ASP A 86 12.24 5.62 0.28
C ASP A 86 11.20 4.66 0.88
N ILE A 87 11.53 3.37 0.81
CA ILE A 87 10.67 2.29 1.31
C ILE A 87 10.52 2.36 2.83
N GLU A 88 11.53 2.81 3.57
CA GLU A 88 11.43 2.93 5.03
C GLU A 88 10.35 3.95 5.42
N ALA A 89 10.42 5.15 4.84
CA ALA A 89 9.39 6.17 5.06
C ALA A 89 8.03 5.72 4.54
N ALA A 90 7.98 5.00 3.41
CA ALA A 90 6.73 4.44 2.88
C ALA A 90 6.13 3.39 3.83
N CYS A 91 6.94 2.48 4.38
CA CYS A 91 6.51 1.50 5.38
C CYS A 91 5.87 2.18 6.59
N ALA A 92 6.48 3.27 7.09
CA ALA A 92 5.94 4.03 8.21
C ALA A 92 4.55 4.63 7.91
N ARG A 93 4.34 5.14 6.69
CA ARG A 93 3.04 5.67 6.23
C ARG A 93 2.00 4.57 6.05
N GLN A 94 2.35 3.53 5.29
CA GLN A 94 1.45 2.43 4.96
C GLN A 94 1.03 1.61 6.19
N ARG A 95 1.85 1.58 7.25
CA ARG A 95 1.47 1.01 8.55
C ARG A 95 0.21 1.65 9.13
N VAL A 96 0.07 2.98 9.04
CA VAL A 96 -1.10 3.70 9.58
C VAL A 96 -2.34 3.36 8.76
N PHE A 97 -2.20 3.34 7.44
CA PHE A 97 -3.26 2.92 6.52
C PHE A 97 -3.73 1.50 6.83
N ASN A 98 -2.80 0.54 6.95
CA ASN A 98 -3.10 -0.86 7.22
C ASN A 98 -3.93 -1.05 8.50
N TYR A 99 -3.63 -0.28 9.56
CA TYR A 99 -4.43 -0.29 10.77
C TYR A 99 -5.87 0.20 10.53
N GLN A 100 -6.06 1.30 9.79
CA GLN A 100 -7.39 1.85 9.51
C GLN A 100 -8.26 0.88 8.71
N VAL A 101 -7.68 0.20 7.73
CA VAL A 101 -8.40 -0.76 6.88
C VAL A 101 -8.54 -2.15 7.51
N SER A 102 -7.99 -2.38 8.70
CA SER A 102 -8.17 -3.62 9.47
C SER A 102 -9.46 -3.63 10.32
N LEU A 103 -10.20 -2.52 10.33
CA LEU A 103 -11.41 -2.40 11.13
C LEU A 103 -12.55 -3.28 10.59
N PRO A 104 -13.45 -3.82 11.44
CA PRO A 104 -14.38 -4.90 11.05
C PRO A 104 -15.28 -4.62 9.85
N TYR A 105 -15.63 -3.36 9.59
CA TYR A 105 -16.51 -3.00 8.47
C TYR A 105 -15.82 -3.12 7.11
N PHE A 106 -14.49 -3.12 7.05
CA PHE A 106 -13.73 -3.44 5.83
C PHE A 106 -13.84 -4.91 5.42
N SER A 107 -14.41 -5.77 6.27
CA SER A 107 -14.75 -7.16 5.94
C SER A 107 -16.19 -7.32 5.42
N ASP A 108 -16.99 -6.24 5.38
CA ASP A 108 -18.35 -6.30 4.88
C ASP A 108 -18.39 -6.26 3.34
N MET A 109 -18.97 -7.31 2.73
CA MET A 109 -18.99 -7.45 1.27
C MET A 109 -19.80 -6.37 0.56
N LYS A 110 -20.86 -5.86 1.20
CA LYS A 110 -21.66 -4.78 0.61
C LYS A 110 -20.85 -3.49 0.59
N PHE A 111 -20.20 -3.17 1.71
CA PHE A 111 -19.27 -2.03 1.82
C PHE A 111 -18.17 -2.09 0.76
N LEU A 112 -17.49 -3.24 0.61
CA LEU A 112 -16.43 -3.42 -0.39
C LEU A 112 -16.97 -3.30 -1.83
N THR A 113 -18.16 -3.83 -2.10
CA THR A 113 -18.79 -3.71 -3.44
C THR A 113 -19.07 -2.25 -3.78
N GLU A 114 -19.57 -1.46 -2.83
CA GLU A 114 -19.81 -0.04 -3.03
C GLU A 114 -18.49 0.76 -3.14
N ALA A 115 -17.44 0.34 -2.42
CA ALA A 115 -16.10 0.93 -2.53
C ALA A 115 -15.49 0.72 -3.93
N VAL A 116 -15.75 -0.43 -4.57
CA VAL A 116 -15.33 -0.67 -5.97
C VAL A 116 -15.99 0.32 -6.94
N GLU A 117 -17.27 0.61 -6.76
CA GLU A 117 -17.96 1.60 -7.60
C GLU A 117 -17.42 3.01 -7.37
N ARG A 118 -17.08 3.37 -6.12
CA ARG A 118 -16.42 4.63 -5.79
C ARG A 118 -15.01 4.73 -6.38
N TYR A 119 -14.25 3.63 -6.41
CA TYR A 119 -12.93 3.59 -7.08
C TYR A 119 -13.05 3.82 -8.60
N LYS A 120 -13.99 3.17 -9.29
CA LYS A 120 -14.24 3.40 -10.71
C LYS A 120 -14.60 4.86 -10.99
N PHE A 121 -15.45 5.44 -10.15
CA PHE A 121 -15.81 6.85 -10.23
C PHE A 121 -14.59 7.76 -10.03
N HIS A 122 -13.73 7.46 -9.05
CA HIS A 122 -12.47 8.20 -8.82
C HIS A 122 -11.57 8.20 -10.06
N LEU A 123 -11.41 7.04 -10.73
CA LEU A 123 -10.66 6.96 -11.98
C LEU A 123 -11.29 7.83 -13.09
N ASN A 124 -12.60 7.79 -13.26
CA ASN A 124 -13.28 8.61 -14.25
C ASN A 124 -13.13 10.12 -13.95
N LEU A 125 -13.22 10.48 -12.67
CA LEU A 125 -13.05 11.87 -12.24
C LEU A 125 -11.62 12.37 -12.53
N LYS A 126 -10.61 11.54 -12.26
CA LYS A 126 -9.22 11.84 -12.63
C LYS A 126 -9.04 11.97 -14.14
N GLN A 127 -9.65 11.09 -14.94
CA GLN A 127 -9.60 11.13 -16.40
C GLN A 127 -10.17 12.43 -16.97
N GLN A 128 -11.29 12.92 -16.42
CA GLN A 128 -11.90 14.17 -16.85
C GLN A 128 -11.15 15.43 -16.37
N ASN A 129 -10.25 15.28 -15.41
CA ASN A 129 -9.54 16.40 -14.78
C ASN A 129 -8.06 16.03 -14.57
N PRO A 130 -7.29 15.80 -15.64
CA PRO A 130 -5.94 15.24 -15.56
C PRO A 130 -4.97 16.11 -14.74
N GLU A 131 -5.15 17.42 -14.75
CA GLU A 131 -4.31 18.38 -14.00
C GLU A 131 -4.65 18.45 -12.50
N LEU A 132 -5.80 17.90 -12.07
CA LEU A 132 -6.23 17.96 -10.68
C LEU A 132 -5.67 16.80 -9.86
N CYS A 133 -5.31 17.12 -8.62
CA CYS A 133 -4.99 16.12 -7.60
C CYS A 133 -6.28 15.75 -6.86
N PHE A 134 -6.57 14.46 -6.83
CA PHE A 134 -7.68 13.90 -6.05
C PHE A 134 -7.14 13.02 -4.95
N VAL A 135 -7.78 13.10 -3.80
CA VAL A 135 -7.42 12.33 -2.61
C VAL A 135 -8.49 11.27 -2.38
N PRO A 136 -8.14 9.98 -2.30
CA PRO A 136 -9.13 8.95 -2.06
C PRO A 136 -9.56 8.91 -0.59
N CYS A 137 -10.76 8.39 -0.32
CA CYS A 137 -11.12 7.97 1.04
C CYS A 137 -10.68 6.52 1.26
N TYR A 138 -10.46 6.11 2.52
CA TYR A 138 -9.84 4.81 2.86
C TYR A 138 -10.51 3.59 2.23
N ASP A 139 -11.82 3.64 2.06
CA ASP A 139 -12.62 2.55 1.52
C ASP A 139 -12.24 2.22 0.08
N PHE A 140 -12.19 3.23 -0.81
CA PHE A 140 -11.82 3.02 -2.20
C PHE A 140 -10.31 3.18 -2.46
N ASP A 141 -9.55 3.78 -1.53
CA ASP A 141 -8.08 3.68 -1.51
C ASP A 141 -7.65 2.23 -1.25
N LEU A 142 -8.36 1.47 -0.41
CA LEU A 142 -8.10 0.03 -0.24
C LEU A 142 -8.30 -0.74 -1.55
N ILE A 143 -9.36 -0.43 -2.30
CA ILE A 143 -9.59 -1.04 -3.62
C ILE A 143 -8.48 -0.64 -4.61
N TRP A 144 -8.03 0.62 -4.54
CA TRP A 144 -6.93 1.10 -5.36
C TRP A 144 -5.62 0.34 -5.04
N HIS A 145 -5.27 0.20 -3.76
CA HIS A 145 -4.11 -0.60 -3.32
C HIS A 145 -4.22 -2.04 -3.82
N ALA A 146 -5.39 -2.67 -3.69
CA ALA A 146 -5.63 -4.03 -4.18
C ALA A 146 -5.41 -4.14 -5.70
N HIS A 147 -5.77 -3.12 -6.48
CA HIS A 147 -5.51 -3.07 -7.92
C HIS A 147 -4.00 -2.92 -8.21
N GLN A 148 -3.28 -2.10 -7.43
CA GLN A 148 -1.83 -1.91 -7.57
C GLN A 148 -1.01 -3.18 -7.28
N LEU A 149 -1.55 -4.12 -6.49
CA LEU A 149 -0.94 -5.43 -6.23
C LEU A 149 -0.91 -6.38 -7.43
N TYR A 150 -1.45 -5.97 -8.58
CA TYR A 150 -1.29 -6.63 -9.87
C TYR A 150 -0.60 -5.67 -10.84
N PRO A 151 0.72 -5.43 -10.72
CA PRO A 151 1.41 -4.35 -11.43
C PRO A 151 1.21 -4.37 -12.95
N PHE A 152 1.04 -5.56 -13.55
CA PHE A 152 0.76 -5.66 -14.98
C PHE A 152 -0.63 -5.15 -15.36
N ILE A 153 -1.65 -5.64 -14.68
CA ILE A 153 -3.05 -5.25 -14.89
C ILE A 153 -3.21 -3.77 -14.55
N TYR A 154 -2.66 -3.33 -13.41
CA TYR A 154 -2.72 -1.94 -12.97
C TYR A 154 -2.20 -0.96 -14.02
N THR A 155 -1.00 -1.22 -14.55
CA THR A 155 -0.42 -0.37 -15.59
C THR A 155 -1.24 -0.40 -16.86
N GLN A 156 -1.73 -1.56 -17.29
CA GLN A 156 -2.55 -1.67 -18.49
C GLN A 156 -3.83 -0.84 -18.33
N ASP A 157 -4.63 -1.13 -17.31
CA ASP A 157 -5.92 -0.50 -17.07
C ASP A 157 -5.77 1.01 -16.90
N THR A 158 -4.80 1.47 -16.10
CA THR A 158 -4.61 2.91 -15.86
C THR A 158 -4.06 3.63 -17.08
N THR A 159 -3.20 3.00 -17.89
CA THR A 159 -2.75 3.59 -19.15
C THR A 159 -3.89 3.68 -20.16
N GLU A 160 -4.76 2.67 -20.24
CA GLU A 160 -5.95 2.70 -21.10
C GLU A 160 -6.95 3.79 -20.67
N ILE A 161 -7.12 4.00 -19.36
CA ILE A 161 -8.07 4.99 -18.81
C ILE A 161 -7.48 6.41 -18.82
N GLN A 162 -6.25 6.60 -18.36
CA GLN A 162 -5.65 7.92 -18.11
C GLN A 162 -4.65 8.36 -19.19
N GLY A 163 -4.22 7.45 -20.07
CA GLY A 163 -3.13 7.67 -21.03
C GLY A 163 -1.73 7.40 -20.48
N GLU A 164 -1.60 7.18 -19.16
CA GLU A 164 -0.34 6.86 -18.47
C GLU A 164 -0.61 6.03 -17.21
N VAL A 165 0.44 5.46 -16.61
CA VAL A 165 0.32 4.77 -15.33
C VAL A 165 -0.12 5.78 -14.27
N TYR A 166 -1.28 5.54 -13.66
CA TYR A 166 -1.77 6.45 -12.63
C TYR A 166 -0.88 6.32 -11.38
N ASN A 167 -0.14 7.36 -11.04
CA ASN A 167 0.75 7.32 -9.90
C ASN A 167 0.00 7.45 -8.57
N HIS A 168 0.40 6.67 -7.57
CA HIS A 168 -0.05 6.79 -6.18
C HIS A 168 1.08 7.45 -5.39
N ASN A 169 1.01 8.78 -5.27
CA ASN A 169 2.01 9.53 -4.51
C ASN A 169 1.57 9.68 -3.06
N ASP A 170 2.03 8.75 -2.23
CA ASP A 170 1.74 8.70 -0.80
C ASP A 170 2.66 9.60 0.05
N SER A 171 3.57 10.38 -0.55
CA SER A 171 4.51 11.23 0.21
C SER A 171 3.90 12.56 0.69
N VAL A 172 2.76 12.98 0.12
CA VAL A 172 2.11 14.25 0.43
C VAL A 172 1.18 14.09 1.64
N ASN A 173 1.71 14.30 2.85
CA ASN A 173 0.99 14.03 4.11
C ASN A 173 0.82 15.24 5.04
N ASP A 174 1.18 16.45 4.60
CA ASP A 174 1.05 17.64 5.46
C ASP A 174 -0.44 18.00 5.65
N LEU A 175 -0.91 17.94 6.89
CA LEU A 175 -2.29 18.25 7.28
C LEU A 175 -2.49 19.72 7.70
N LYS A 176 -1.43 20.55 7.63
CA LYS A 176 -1.55 21.98 7.99
C LYS A 176 -2.53 22.70 7.06
N PRO A 177 -3.30 23.68 7.58
CA PRO A 177 -4.16 24.52 6.74
C PRO A 177 -3.40 25.13 5.56
N GLY A 178 -3.92 24.94 4.35
CA GLY A 178 -3.33 25.45 3.12
C GLY A 178 -2.25 24.56 2.48
N SER A 179 -1.95 23.39 3.06
CA SER A 179 -1.10 22.38 2.44
C SER A 179 -1.70 21.85 1.12
N GLN A 180 -0.88 21.18 0.33
CA GLN A 180 -1.32 20.56 -0.93
C GLN A 180 -2.43 19.51 -0.69
N LEU A 181 -2.29 18.70 0.37
CA LEU A 181 -3.23 17.65 0.70
C LEU A 181 -4.62 18.21 1.04
N ILE A 182 -4.69 19.23 1.90
CA ILE A 182 -5.95 19.85 2.31
C ILE A 182 -6.65 20.53 1.12
N LYS A 183 -5.86 21.17 0.23
CA LYS A 183 -6.41 21.74 -1.01
C LYS A 183 -6.97 20.67 -1.93
N ALA A 184 -6.25 19.56 -2.13
CA ALA A 184 -6.70 18.45 -2.96
C ALA A 184 -7.94 17.75 -2.37
N GLU A 185 -8.02 17.61 -1.05
CA GLU A 185 -9.20 17.08 -0.35
C GLU A 185 -10.44 17.97 -0.55
N THR A 186 -10.28 19.28 -0.43
CA THR A 186 -11.35 20.26 -0.73
C THR A 186 -11.84 20.12 -2.18
N VAL A 187 -10.92 20.12 -3.14
CA VAL A 187 -11.23 19.96 -4.58
C VAL A 187 -11.94 18.62 -4.84
N THR A 188 -11.49 17.56 -4.18
CA THR A 188 -12.11 16.23 -4.30
C THR A 188 -13.56 16.29 -3.85
N ARG A 189 -13.83 16.80 -2.65
CA ARG A 189 -15.21 16.89 -2.12
C ARG A 189 -16.13 17.71 -3.02
N GLU A 190 -15.65 18.85 -3.52
CA GLU A 190 -16.44 19.70 -4.41
C GLU A 190 -16.79 18.99 -5.72
N LYS A 191 -15.81 18.32 -6.35
CA LYS A 191 -16.01 17.60 -7.60
C LYS A 191 -16.95 16.41 -7.45
N TRP A 192 -16.82 15.64 -6.37
CA TRP A 192 -17.74 14.56 -6.05
C TRP A 192 -19.17 15.07 -5.85
N LYS A 193 -19.33 16.15 -5.07
CA LYS A 193 -20.64 16.76 -4.78
C LYS A 193 -21.34 17.26 -6.05
N ASN A 194 -20.60 17.90 -6.95
CA ASN A 194 -21.16 18.43 -8.21
C ASN A 194 -21.70 17.34 -9.14
N LEU A 195 -21.26 16.10 -8.96
CA LEU A 195 -21.71 14.93 -9.71
C LEU A 195 -22.82 14.14 -8.97
N GLY A 196 -23.35 14.68 -7.87
CA GLY A 196 -24.43 14.07 -7.09
C GLY A 196 -23.96 13.03 -6.08
N HIS A 197 -22.65 12.87 -5.88
CA HIS A 197 -22.07 11.97 -4.88
C HIS A 197 -21.58 12.77 -3.67
N ASN A 198 -22.17 12.54 -2.49
CA ASN A 198 -21.65 13.13 -1.26
C ASN A 198 -20.70 12.14 -0.59
N LEU A 199 -19.41 12.48 -0.53
CA LEU A 199 -18.49 11.87 0.42
C LEU A 199 -18.97 12.28 1.82
N HIS A 200 -19.61 11.36 2.56
CA HIS A 200 -20.16 11.68 3.87
C HIS A 200 -19.06 12.15 4.82
N LEU A 201 -19.36 13.14 5.68
CA LEU A 201 -18.43 13.69 6.68
C LEU A 201 -17.89 12.64 7.68
N MET A 202 -18.53 11.46 7.75
CA MET A 202 -18.14 10.36 8.63
C MET A 202 -17.39 9.22 7.92
N GLU A 203 -17.12 9.35 6.62
CA GLU A 203 -16.13 8.53 5.91
C GLU A 203 -14.85 9.34 5.88
N PRO A 204 -13.94 9.12 6.84
CA PRO A 204 -12.76 9.95 6.95
C PRO A 204 -11.89 9.75 5.70
N CYS A 205 -11.84 10.71 4.78
CA CYS A 205 -10.77 10.76 3.78
C CYS A 205 -9.40 10.97 4.47
N PHE A 206 -9.42 11.59 5.65
CA PHE A 206 -8.39 11.49 6.66
C PHE A 206 -9.11 11.33 7.98
N VAL A 207 -8.84 10.25 8.71
CA VAL A 207 -9.27 10.26 10.11
C VAL A 207 -8.32 11.28 10.69
N GLU A 208 -8.83 12.44 11.13
CA GLU A 208 -8.16 13.16 12.21
C GLU A 208 -7.68 12.08 13.16
N SER A 209 -6.41 12.10 13.49
CA SER A 209 -5.81 11.25 14.51
C SER A 209 -6.57 11.44 15.81
N LEU A 210 -7.74 10.80 15.92
CA LEU A 210 -8.32 10.37 17.16
C LEU A 210 -7.14 9.69 17.82
N HIS A 211 -6.81 10.19 18.99
CA HIS A 211 -5.83 9.64 19.89
C HIS A 211 -6.33 8.26 20.35
N LEU A 212 -6.49 7.34 19.41
CA LEU A 212 -6.73 5.94 19.60
C LEU A 212 -5.39 5.40 20.06
N VAL A 213 -5.18 5.50 21.37
CA VAL A 213 -4.28 4.61 22.09
C VAL A 213 -4.56 3.21 21.54
N PRO A 214 -3.58 2.55 20.89
CA PRO A 214 -3.81 1.23 20.33
C PRO A 214 -4.30 0.33 21.45
N ARG A 215 -5.53 -0.20 21.35
CA ARG A 215 -5.89 -1.35 22.17
C ARG A 215 -4.93 -2.45 21.73
N LYS A 216 -4.08 -2.87 22.68
CA LYS A 216 -3.00 -3.85 22.51
C LYS A 216 -3.50 -5.06 21.70
N ASN A 217 -3.24 -5.05 20.40
CA ASN A 217 -3.25 -6.25 19.60
C ASN A 217 -1.79 -6.77 19.64
N PRO A 218 -1.53 -7.90 20.32
CA PRO A 218 -0.16 -8.36 20.56
C PRO A 218 0.60 -8.67 19.26
N LEU A 219 -0.08 -9.00 18.17
CA LEU A 219 0.56 -9.26 16.87
C LEU A 219 1.00 -7.98 16.15
N ILE A 220 0.29 -6.86 16.34
CA ILE A 220 0.62 -5.58 15.71
C ILE A 220 1.63 -4.79 16.57
N THR A 221 1.53 -4.89 17.90
CA THR A 221 2.45 -4.23 18.85
C THR A 221 3.90 -4.62 18.61
N VAL A 222 4.13 -5.86 18.21
CA VAL A 222 5.46 -6.43 18.00
C VAL A 222 6.11 -5.89 16.71
N CYS A 223 5.37 -5.73 15.61
CA CYS A 223 5.86 -4.97 14.44
C CYS A 223 6.04 -3.47 14.72
N MET A 224 5.31 -2.90 15.68
CA MET A 224 5.31 -1.45 15.95
C MET A 224 6.55 -0.94 16.70
N GLN A 225 7.25 -1.78 17.48
CA GLN A 225 8.41 -1.34 18.26
C GLN A 225 9.70 -1.23 17.43
N HIS A 226 9.79 -1.91 16.28
CA HIS A 226 11.01 -1.94 15.47
C HIS A 226 11.07 -0.86 14.37
N LEU A 227 9.96 -0.22 14.02
CA LEU A 227 9.92 0.86 13.01
C LEU A 227 9.96 2.28 13.60
N SER A 228 10.02 2.42 14.93
CA SER A 228 9.96 3.72 15.62
C SER A 228 11.25 4.11 16.36
N THR A 229 12.33 3.36 16.17
CA THR A 229 13.65 3.67 16.73
C THR A 229 14.68 3.73 15.60
N SER A 230 14.56 4.79 14.80
CA SER A 230 15.63 5.41 14.02
C SER A 230 15.75 6.86 14.47
#